data_AF-A0A7V2J7A2-F1
#
_entry.id   AF-A0A7V2J7A2-F1
#
_cell.length_a   1.000
_cell.length_b   1.000
_cell.length_c   1.000
_cell.angle_alpha   90.00
_cell.angle_beta   90.00
_cell.angle_gamma   90.00
#
_symmetry.space_group_name_H-M   'P 1'
#
loop_
_entity.id
_entity.type
_entity.pdbx_description
1 polymer ?
#
loop_
_entity_poly.entity_id
_entity_poly.type
_entity_poly.pdbx_seq_one_letter_code
_entity_poly.pdbx_strand_id
1 'polypeptide(L)'
;MSILQNNITKNNILIDHVKDWGDLLNSLPYPVSIVDPESNSVMINKEMANILDISDKPENAKCYHLFHGSKCPVEECPLQKTIQSGKKE
;
A
#
# COMPACT_ATOMS: atom_id res chain seq x y z
N MET A 1 3.12 -6.53 -36.61
CA MET A 1 4.08 -5.88 -35.69
C MET A 1 3.40 -4.77 -34.85
N SER A 2 2.13 -4.92 -34.42
CA SER A 2 1.40 -3.84 -33.69
C SER A 2 0.90 -4.21 -32.29
N ILE A 3 0.76 -5.51 -31.96
CA ILE A 3 0.29 -5.93 -30.63
C ILE A 3 1.40 -5.77 -29.57
N LEU A 4 2.64 -6.09 -29.93
CA LEU A 4 3.79 -5.97 -29.03
C LEU A 4 4.06 -4.50 -28.66
N GLN A 5 4.02 -3.58 -29.63
CA GLN A 5 4.22 -2.15 -29.38
C GLN A 5 3.18 -1.60 -28.40
N ASN A 6 1.90 -1.98 -28.56
CA ASN A 6 0.81 -1.53 -27.69
C ASN A 6 0.92 -2.06 -26.25
N ASN A 7 1.39 -3.30 -26.08
CA ASN A 7 1.60 -3.87 -24.75
C ASN A 7 2.81 -3.25 -24.04
N ILE A 8 3.88 -2.95 -24.78
CA ILE A 8 5.06 -2.25 -24.25
C ILE A 8 4.68 -0.84 -23.79
N THR A 9 3.94 -0.08 -24.61
CA THR A 9 3.50 1.28 -24.24
C THR A 9 2.56 1.28 -23.04
N LYS A 10 1.61 0.32 -22.94
CA LYS A 10 0.74 0.20 -21.76
C LYS A 10 1.50 -0.13 -20.49
N ASN A 11 2.46 -1.05 -20.56
CA ASN A 11 3.28 -1.43 -19.40
C ASN A 11 4.09 -0.24 -18.89
N ASN A 12 4.63 0.59 -19.79
CA ASN A 12 5.38 1.78 -19.40
C ASN A 12 4.50 2.81 -18.68
N ILE A 13 3.27 3.06 -19.18
CA ILE A 13 2.33 4.00 -18.53
C ILE A 13 1.96 3.55 -17.10
N LEU A 14 1.73 2.25 -16.91
CA LEU A 14 1.43 1.69 -15.59
C LEU A 14 2.61 1.84 -14.61
N ILE A 15 3.82 1.55 -15.09
CA ILE A 15 5.05 1.69 -14.29
C ILE A 15 5.27 3.16 -13.90
N ASP A 16 5.14 4.07 -14.86
CA ASP A 16 5.29 5.52 -14.63
C ASP A 16 4.27 6.02 -13.61
N HIS A 17 3.00 5.62 -13.75
CA HIS A 17 1.96 6.00 -12.81
C HIS A 17 2.23 5.47 -11.38
N VAL A 18 2.66 4.22 -11.23
CA VAL A 18 3.02 3.67 -9.91
C VAL A 18 4.20 4.44 -9.31
N LYS A 19 5.18 4.82 -10.13
CA LYS A 19 6.32 5.63 -9.70
C LYS A 19 5.88 7.02 -9.23
N ASP A 20 5.03 7.72 -10.00
CA ASP A 20 4.53 9.05 -9.65
C ASP A 20 3.79 9.05 -8.31
N TRP A 21 2.98 8.02 -8.05
CA TRP A 21 2.35 7.82 -6.74
C TRP A 21 3.37 7.59 -5.63
N GLY A 22 4.40 6.80 -5.87
CA GLY A 22 5.50 6.60 -4.91
C GLY A 22 6.21 7.91 -4.56
N ASP A 23 6.55 8.72 -5.56
CA ASP A 23 7.22 10.01 -5.38
C ASP A 23 6.33 11.00 -4.60
N LEU A 24 5.04 11.07 -4.95
CA LEU A 24 4.06 11.87 -4.23
C LEU A 24 3.97 11.47 -2.75
N LEU A 25 3.76 10.19 -2.45
CA LEU A 25 3.61 9.72 -1.07
C LEU A 25 4.88 9.92 -0.25
N ASN A 26 6.06 9.81 -0.87
CA ASN A 26 7.36 10.09 -0.24
C ASN A 26 7.63 11.58 -0.02
N SER A 27 6.89 12.47 -0.68
CA SER A 27 6.96 13.92 -0.45
C SER A 27 6.21 14.37 0.81
N LEU A 28 5.25 13.56 1.29
CA LEU A 28 4.49 13.86 2.50
C LEU A 28 5.36 13.71 3.74
N PRO A 29 5.26 14.63 4.73
CA PRO A 29 6.02 14.55 5.98
C PRO A 29 5.38 13.61 7.01
N TYR A 30 4.33 12.88 6.63
CA TYR A 30 3.57 12.02 7.52
C TYR A 30 3.71 10.54 7.11
N PRO A 31 3.61 9.60 8.06
CA PRO A 31 3.55 8.17 7.74
C PRO A 31 2.29 7.85 6.94
N VAL A 32 2.46 7.22 5.77
CA VAL A 32 1.35 6.79 4.92
C VAL A 32 1.52 5.33 4.51
N SER A 33 0.41 4.59 4.60
CA SER A 33 0.27 3.25 4.05
C SER A 33 -1.03 3.17 3.26
N ILE A 34 -0.99 2.50 2.10
CA ILE A 34 -2.17 2.08 1.35
C ILE A 34 -2.40 0.61 1.67
N VAL A 35 -3.60 0.30 2.12
CA VAL A 35 -3.99 -1.05 2.53
C VAL A 35 -5.16 -1.51 1.68
N ASP A 36 -5.08 -2.73 1.14
CA ASP A 36 -6.17 -3.34 0.37
C ASP A 36 -7.24 -3.99 1.27
N PRO A 37 -8.39 -4.42 0.72
CA PRO A 37 -9.44 -5.06 1.51
C PRO A 37 -9.02 -6.37 2.21
N GLU A 38 -7.97 -7.04 1.73
CA GLU A 38 -7.42 -8.25 2.35
C GLU A 38 -6.40 -7.93 3.45
N SER A 39 -6.28 -6.66 3.85
CA SER A 39 -5.34 -6.15 4.84
C SER A 39 -3.87 -6.18 4.38
N ASN A 40 -3.56 -6.32 3.08
CA ASN A 40 -2.18 -6.20 2.60
C ASN A 40 -1.79 -4.73 2.54
N SER A 41 -0.62 -4.37 3.07
CA SER A 41 -0.03 -3.05 2.87
C SER A 41 0.63 -2.97 1.49
N VAL A 42 -0.10 -2.51 0.48
CA VAL A 42 0.34 -2.50 -0.93
C VAL A 42 1.35 -1.38 -1.22
N MET A 43 1.33 -0.30 -0.45
CA MET A 43 2.33 0.76 -0.51
C MET A 43 2.57 1.32 0.89
N ILE A 44 3.83 1.66 1.17
CA ILE A 44 4.25 2.47 2.31
C ILE A 44 5.18 3.55 1.80
N ASN A 45 5.12 4.73 2.42
CA ASN A 45 6.09 5.80 2.16
C ASN A 45 7.31 5.68 3.09
N LYS A 46 8.34 6.50 2.82
CA LYS A 46 9.59 6.52 3.59
C LYS A 46 9.36 6.82 5.09
N GLU A 47 8.42 7.70 5.43
CA GLU A 47 8.16 8.05 6.83
C GLU A 47 7.53 6.89 7.59
N MET A 48 6.62 6.14 6.97
CA MET A 48 6.07 4.91 7.55
C MET A 48 7.16 3.82 7.69
N ALA A 49 8.00 3.65 6.67
CA ALA A 49 9.09 2.68 6.71
C ALA A 49 10.08 2.98 7.85
N ASN A 50 10.42 4.26 8.06
CA ASN A 50 11.28 4.70 9.15
C ASN A 50 10.68 4.38 10.53
N ILE A 51 9.39 4.60 10.74
CA ILE A 51 8.72 4.30 12.02
C ILE A 51 8.65 2.80 12.30
N LEU A 52 8.44 2.00 11.25
CA LEU A 52 8.36 0.55 11.36
C LEU A 52 9.73 -0.14 11.40
N ASP A 53 10.82 0.62 11.27
CA ASP A 53 12.21 0.12 11.19
C ASP A 53 12.37 -0.97 10.11
N ILE A 54 11.73 -0.76 8.95
CA ILE A 54 11.80 -1.65 7.79
C ILE A 54 12.63 -1.00 6.68
N SER A 55 13.79 -1.58 6.41
CA SER A 55 14.69 -1.13 5.34
C SER A 55 14.19 -1.53 3.95
N ASP A 56 13.51 -2.67 3.87
CA ASP A 56 12.91 -3.21 2.65
C ASP A 56 11.39 -3.19 2.76
N LYS A 57 10.69 -2.85 1.66
CA LYS A 57 9.23 -3.02 1.60
C LYS A 57 8.94 -4.51 1.74
N PRO A 58 8.28 -4.96 2.82
CA PRO A 58 7.89 -6.36 2.89
C PRO A 58 6.81 -6.59 1.83
N GLU A 59 7.17 -7.31 0.77
CA GLU A 59 6.18 -7.75 -0.22
C GLU A 59 5.06 -8.49 0.52
N ASN A 60 3.83 -7.97 0.42
CA ASN A 60 2.60 -8.56 0.97
C ASN A 60 2.52 -8.72 2.51
N ALA A 61 3.13 -7.83 3.30
CA ALA A 61 2.87 -7.83 4.74
C ALA A 61 1.46 -7.33 5.08
N LYS A 62 0.81 -8.02 6.03
CA LYS A 62 -0.51 -7.64 6.54
C LYS A 62 -0.40 -6.45 7.49
N CYS A 63 -1.30 -5.47 7.36
CA CYS A 63 -1.26 -4.23 8.13
C CYS A 63 -1.32 -4.48 9.65
N TYR A 64 -2.09 -5.46 10.10
CA TYR A 64 -2.19 -5.82 11.52
C TYR A 64 -0.89 -6.44 12.07
N HIS A 65 -0.07 -7.04 11.22
CA HIS A 65 1.24 -7.53 11.59
C HIS A 65 2.21 -6.36 11.72
N LEU A 66 2.24 -5.48 10.71
CA LEU A 66 3.12 -4.31 10.70
C LEU A 66 2.82 -3.33 11.84
N PHE A 67 1.56 -2.99 12.05
CA PHE A 67 1.17 -1.90 12.96
C PHE A 67 0.94 -2.37 14.40
N HIS A 68 0.65 -3.65 14.60
CA HIS A 68 0.25 -4.17 15.91
C HIS A 68 1.03 -5.42 16.34
N GLY A 69 1.93 -5.96 15.51
CA GLY A 69 2.61 -7.24 15.80
C GLY A 69 1.67 -8.43 15.89
N SER A 70 0.42 -8.28 15.44
CA SER A 70 -0.63 -9.27 15.59
C SER A 70 -0.60 -10.28 14.44
N LYS A 71 -1.23 -11.45 14.65
CA LYS A 71 -1.47 -12.46 13.62
C LYS A 71 -2.84 -12.34 12.96
N CYS A 72 -3.69 -11.43 13.46
CA CYS A 72 -5.03 -11.16 12.95
C CYS A 72 -5.40 -9.68 13.16
N PRO A 73 -6.45 -9.17 12.48
CA PRO A 73 -6.98 -7.83 12.76
C PRO A 73 -7.28 -7.64 14.25
N VAL A 74 -6.92 -6.48 14.78
CA VAL A 74 -7.20 -6.10 16.18
C VAL A 74 -8.69 -5.87 16.40
N GLU A 75 -9.12 -5.91 17.66
CA GLU A 75 -10.47 -5.50 18.03
C GLU A 75 -10.72 -4.03 17.58
N GLU A 76 -11.94 -3.74 17.14
CA GLU A 76 -12.33 -2.42 16.62
C GLU A 76 -11.53 -1.94 15.39
N CYS A 77 -10.94 -2.85 14.61
CA CYS A 77 -10.17 -2.50 13.41
C CYS A 77 -10.98 -1.63 12.42
N PRO A 78 -10.53 -0.39 12.10
CA PRO A 78 -11.25 0.50 11.19
C PRO A 78 -11.42 -0.07 9.78
N LEU A 79 -10.42 -0.81 9.29
CA LEU A 79 -10.49 -1.48 8.00
C LEU A 79 -11.63 -2.51 7.97
N GLN A 80 -11.70 -3.37 8.99
CA GLN A 80 -12.74 -4.40 9.05
C GLN A 80 -14.13 -3.80 9.16
N LYS A 81 -14.30 -2.76 9.99
CA LYS A 81 -15.56 -2.02 10.10
C LYS A 81 -15.96 -1.35 8.78
N THR A 82 -15.01 -0.73 8.09
CA THR A 82 -15.25 -0.11 6.77
C THR A 82 -15.69 -1.15 5.75
N ILE A 83 -15.03 -2.32 5.69
CA ILE A 83 -15.38 -3.42 4.78
C ILE A 83 -16.77 -3.98 5.12
N GLN A 84 -17.05 -4.20 6.40
CA GLN A 84 -18.31 -4.79 6.85
C GLN A 84 -19.50 -3.83 6.65
N SER A 85 -19.31 -2.54 6.92
CA SER A 85 -20.37 -1.53 6.85
C SER A 85 -20.55 -0.93 5.46
N GLY A 86 -19.51 -0.98 4.62
CA GLY A 86 -19.43 -0.27 3.35
C GLY A 86 -19.35 1.26 3.51
N LYS A 87 -19.10 1.77 4.72
CA LYS A 87 -19.01 3.20 5.05
C LYS A 87 -17.61 3.51 5.55
N LYS A 88 -17.16 4.75 5.30
CA LYS A 88 -15.91 5.24 5.89
C LYS A 88 -16.04 5.30 7.42
N GLU A 89 -15.02 4.79 8.11
CA GLU A 89 -14.79 5.00 9.55
C GLU A 89 -14.00 6.28 9.81
#